data_AF-A0A2V7Z2W6-F1
#
_entry.id   AF-A0A2V7Z2W6-F1
#
_cell.length_a   1.000
_cell.length_b   1.000
_cell.length_c   1.000
_cell.angle_alpha   90.00
_cell.angle_beta   90.00
_cell.angle_gamma   90.00
#
_symmetry.space_group_name_H-M   'P 1'
#
loop_
_entity.id
_entity.type
_entity.pdbx_description
1 polymer ?
#
loop_
_entity_poly.entity_id
_entity_poly.type
_entity_poly.pdbx_seq_one_letter_code
_entity_poly.pdbx_strand_id
1 'polypeptide(L)'
;MNRLFTRISLGAAALVLALAVPAVAEEKSLLAADGTLYEVQSGTAADLGLAPGSVEPDDYVIEWTAHAQDGSVRLGIVPGTQDRNVKRNLDLAFDEPTGSLLLLWKEELTPVNVLQIGVLRDGAWKTSVLLPNLGMSRAYNPQMRLSHTTVHWTGDNGEALSADRSILSIVWWEESQYAQARYAPIFLDEENFDFTNVAVYDLPVLSGGGGPTTYEDVASGAYLFPALHSDGPGGAILASFADLNKRRNVVVRITFPTDLGTPGEGNITWMRRHIPIVGEVGDAPLAPTAPVRIASMGTALGAGYRPTFYWRDADRLLYTRFDGREWNSVKAIQLGDTMSYERALSLVLGMASAN
;
A
#
# COMPACT_ATOMS: atom_id res chain seq x y z
N MET A 1 77.52 -11.97 -2.27
CA MET A 1 76.45 -12.76 -1.64
C MET A 1 75.62 -11.85 -0.75
N ASN A 2 74.31 -12.09 -0.71
CA ASN A 2 73.24 -11.40 0.04
C ASN A 2 72.65 -10.12 -0.59
N ARG A 3 71.57 -10.38 -1.36
CA ARG A 3 70.57 -9.42 -1.85
C ARG A 3 69.61 -9.06 -0.71
N LEU A 4 69.40 -7.77 -0.45
CA LEU A 4 68.26 -7.28 0.32
C LEU A 4 67.12 -6.98 -0.67
N PHE A 5 66.03 -7.74 -0.59
CA PHE A 5 64.82 -7.51 -1.38
C PHE A 5 63.90 -6.54 -0.63
N THR A 6 63.77 -5.32 -1.15
CA THR A 6 62.70 -4.38 -0.79
C THR A 6 61.42 -4.85 -1.47
N ARG A 7 60.45 -5.36 -0.71
CA ARG A 7 59.09 -5.65 -1.20
C ARG A 7 58.27 -4.36 -1.16
N ILE A 8 57.99 -3.79 -2.32
CA ILE A 8 56.97 -2.76 -2.50
C ILE A 8 55.63 -3.49 -2.64
N SER A 9 54.77 -3.35 -1.64
CA SER A 9 53.38 -3.82 -1.73
C SER A 9 52.54 -2.72 -2.39
N LEU A 10 52.24 -2.85 -3.68
CA LEU A 10 51.15 -2.11 -4.33
C LEU A 10 49.82 -2.72 -3.87
N GLY A 11 49.15 -2.08 -2.92
CA GLY A 11 47.75 -2.36 -2.61
C GLY A 11 46.85 -1.67 -3.64
N ALA A 12 46.25 -2.45 -4.53
CA ALA A 12 45.24 -1.96 -5.47
C ALA A 12 43.99 -1.51 -4.70
N ALA A 13 43.68 -0.22 -4.76
CA ALA A 13 42.39 0.31 -4.32
C ALA A 13 41.33 -0.12 -5.34
N ALA A 14 40.50 -1.10 -4.95
CA ALA A 14 39.34 -1.50 -5.72
C ALA A 14 38.26 -0.41 -5.59
N LEU A 15 38.14 0.42 -6.63
CA LEU A 15 37.06 1.37 -6.81
C LEU A 15 35.77 0.56 -7.07
N VAL A 16 34.87 0.48 -6.08
CA VAL A 16 33.52 -0.06 -6.28
C VAL A 16 32.74 0.97 -7.09
N LEU A 17 32.69 0.80 -8.41
CA LEU A 17 31.69 1.46 -9.24
C LEU A 17 30.32 0.90 -8.82
N ALA A 18 29.55 1.70 -8.10
CA ALA A 18 28.11 1.51 -8.01
C ALA A 18 27.55 1.64 -9.44
N LEU A 19 27.22 0.50 -10.05
CA LEU A 19 26.42 0.49 -11.26
C LEU A 19 25.07 1.14 -10.89
N ALA A 20 24.83 2.35 -11.39
CA ALA A 20 23.51 2.94 -11.39
C ALA A 20 22.63 2.00 -12.23
N VAL A 21 21.86 1.15 -11.56
CA VAL A 21 20.76 0.44 -12.21
C VAL A 21 19.82 1.54 -12.69
N PRO A 22 19.51 1.65 -14.00
CA PRO A 22 18.53 2.61 -14.46
C PRO A 22 17.28 2.41 -13.61
N ALA A 23 16.76 3.50 -13.04
CA ALA A 23 15.54 3.45 -12.28
C ALA A 23 14.43 3.08 -13.28
N VAL A 24 14.14 1.78 -13.38
CA VAL A 24 13.06 1.26 -14.22
C VAL A 24 11.81 2.04 -13.83
N ALA A 25 11.18 2.64 -14.84
CA ALA A 25 9.91 3.34 -14.64
C ALA A 25 8.94 2.39 -13.94
N GLU A 26 8.35 2.83 -12.84
CA GLU A 26 7.34 2.03 -12.16
C GLU A 26 6.00 2.26 -12.85
N GLU A 27 5.27 1.19 -13.14
CA GLU A 27 4.00 1.25 -13.86
C GLU A 27 2.91 0.53 -13.08
N LYS A 28 1.69 1.07 -13.15
CA LYS A 28 0.50 0.47 -12.59
C LYS A 28 -0.68 0.70 -13.53
N SER A 29 -1.41 -0.37 -13.83
CA SER A 29 -2.62 -0.31 -14.67
C SER A 29 -3.83 -0.86 -13.92
N LEU A 30 -5.01 -0.34 -14.27
CA LEU A 30 -6.31 -0.72 -13.72
C LEU A 30 -7.36 -0.68 -14.82
N LEU A 31 -8.20 -1.71 -14.88
CA LEU A 31 -9.37 -1.73 -15.76
C LEU A 31 -10.63 -1.43 -14.95
N ALA A 32 -11.33 -0.34 -15.27
CA ALA A 32 -12.62 0.02 -14.67
C ALA A 32 -13.77 -0.83 -15.24
N ALA A 33 -14.94 -0.79 -14.58
CA ALA A 33 -16.07 -1.63 -14.95
C ALA A 33 -16.69 -1.22 -16.30
N ASP A 34 -16.56 0.05 -16.66
CA ASP A 34 -16.94 0.60 -17.98
C ASP A 34 -15.97 0.18 -19.12
N GLY A 35 -14.88 -0.53 -18.77
CA GLY A 35 -13.85 -0.96 -19.70
C GLY A 35 -12.77 0.08 -19.98
N THR A 36 -12.77 1.22 -19.30
CA THR A 36 -11.70 2.21 -19.39
C THR A 36 -10.43 1.65 -18.75
N LEU A 37 -9.32 1.62 -19.50
CA LEU A 37 -8.00 1.26 -19.00
C LEU A 37 -7.30 2.51 -18.49
N TYR A 38 -7.03 2.55 -17.19
CA TYR A 38 -6.22 3.58 -16.55
C TYR A 38 -4.81 3.07 -16.33
N GLU A 39 -3.82 3.90 -16.64
CA GLU A 39 -2.40 3.58 -16.49
C GLU A 39 -1.69 4.76 -15.86
N VAL A 40 -0.74 4.47 -14.96
CA VAL A 40 0.16 5.47 -14.37
C VAL A 40 1.58 4.97 -14.46
N GLN A 41 2.51 5.87 -14.76
CA GLN A 41 3.93 5.57 -14.87
C GLN A 41 4.74 6.63 -14.12
N SER A 42 5.72 6.21 -13.31
CA SER A 42 6.67 7.11 -12.67
C SER A 42 8.08 6.91 -13.20
N GLY A 43 8.79 8.01 -13.42
CA GLY A 43 10.13 8.02 -13.98
C GLY A 43 10.67 9.43 -14.11
N THR A 44 11.89 9.60 -14.63
CA THR A 44 12.33 10.93 -15.04
C THR A 44 11.57 11.38 -16.28
N ALA A 45 11.39 12.68 -16.47
CA ALA A 45 10.72 13.21 -17.65
C ALA A 45 11.40 12.76 -18.96
N ALA A 46 12.73 12.62 -18.96
CA ALA A 46 13.49 12.06 -20.07
C ALA A 46 13.18 10.58 -20.33
N ASP A 47 13.11 9.75 -19.28
CA ASP A 47 12.82 8.32 -19.40
C ASP A 47 11.40 8.05 -19.93
N LEU A 48 10.45 8.92 -19.58
CA LEU A 48 9.07 8.86 -20.07
C LEU A 48 8.87 9.54 -21.44
N GLY A 49 9.93 10.12 -22.02
CA GLY A 49 9.86 10.74 -23.35
C GLY A 49 9.07 12.06 -23.39
N LEU A 50 8.96 12.77 -22.26
CA LEU A 50 8.29 14.07 -22.21
C LEU A 50 9.10 15.14 -22.95
N ALA A 51 8.40 15.98 -23.70
CA ALA A 51 9.03 17.00 -24.54
C ALA A 51 9.79 18.06 -23.69
N PRO A 52 11.03 18.42 -24.05
CA PRO A 52 11.77 19.48 -23.35
C PRO A 52 11.01 20.81 -23.36
N GLY A 53 10.93 21.47 -22.20
CA GLY A 53 10.31 22.79 -22.03
C GLY A 53 8.95 22.80 -21.34
N SER A 54 8.30 21.65 -21.17
CA SER A 54 7.13 21.50 -20.28
C SER A 54 7.52 21.06 -18.86
N VAL A 55 8.59 20.26 -18.75
CA VAL A 55 9.21 19.76 -17.51
C VAL A 55 10.72 19.63 -17.74
N GLU A 56 11.54 19.80 -16.70
CA GLU A 56 12.98 19.55 -16.79
C GLU A 56 13.26 18.06 -17.00
N PRO A 57 14.16 17.65 -17.92
CA PRO A 57 14.37 16.24 -18.26
C PRO A 57 14.71 15.32 -17.08
N ASP A 58 15.39 15.86 -16.07
CA ASP A 58 15.83 15.12 -14.89
C ASP A 58 14.79 15.14 -13.75
N ASP A 59 13.70 15.89 -13.87
CA ASP A 59 12.65 15.87 -12.85
C ASP A 59 11.91 14.54 -12.94
N TYR A 60 11.66 13.94 -11.78
CA TYR A 60 10.72 12.83 -11.67
C TYR A 60 9.31 13.36 -11.85
N VAL A 61 8.46 12.54 -12.45
CA VAL A 61 7.04 12.84 -12.67
C VAL A 61 6.21 11.57 -12.51
N ILE A 62 4.89 11.74 -12.36
CA ILE A 62 3.93 10.67 -12.62
C ILE A 62 3.06 11.07 -13.80
N GLU A 63 3.14 10.33 -14.89
CA GLU A 63 2.20 10.43 -16.02
C GLU A 63 1.00 9.52 -15.76
N TRP A 64 -0.18 9.93 -16.21
CA TRP A 64 -1.38 9.12 -16.21
C TRP A 64 -2.02 9.11 -17.59
N THR A 65 -2.64 7.99 -17.95
CA THR A 65 -3.40 7.82 -19.18
C THR A 65 -4.72 7.09 -18.89
N ALA A 66 -5.78 7.45 -19.61
CA ALA A 66 -7.07 6.78 -19.62
C ALA A 66 -7.48 6.47 -21.07
N HIS A 67 -7.63 5.19 -21.39
CA HIS A 67 -8.07 4.68 -22.68
C HIS A 67 -9.51 4.20 -22.57
N ALA A 68 -10.45 5.00 -23.08
CA ALA A 68 -11.87 4.64 -23.09
C ALA A 68 -12.19 3.67 -24.25
N GLN A 69 -13.29 2.92 -24.11
CA GLN A 69 -13.76 1.95 -25.10
C GLN A 69 -14.19 2.58 -26.44
N ASP A 70 -14.53 3.87 -26.44
CA ASP A 70 -14.85 4.63 -27.65
C ASP A 70 -13.60 5.08 -28.44
N GLY A 71 -12.40 4.75 -27.94
CA GLY A 71 -11.12 5.14 -28.51
C GLY A 71 -10.61 6.50 -28.02
N SER A 72 -11.37 7.21 -27.18
CA SER A 72 -10.93 8.46 -26.57
C SER A 72 -9.76 8.20 -25.62
N VAL A 73 -8.69 9.00 -25.74
CA VAL A 73 -7.53 8.96 -24.86
C VAL A 73 -7.42 10.28 -24.11
N ARG A 74 -7.30 10.19 -22.78
CA ARG A 74 -6.95 11.31 -21.92
C ARG A 74 -5.62 11.00 -21.26
N LEU A 75 -4.70 11.96 -21.24
CA LEU A 75 -3.41 11.79 -20.58
C LEU A 75 -2.93 13.10 -19.99
N GLY A 76 -1.98 13.02 -19.07
CA GLY A 76 -1.31 14.19 -18.53
C GLY A 76 -0.37 13.83 -17.40
N ILE A 77 0.18 14.87 -16.77
CA ILE A 77 1.05 14.71 -15.60
C ILE A 77 0.22 14.97 -14.34
N VAL A 78 0.37 14.12 -13.33
CA VAL A 78 -0.23 14.34 -12.01
C VAL A 78 0.35 15.62 -11.41
N PRO A 79 -0.47 16.63 -11.06
CA PRO A 79 0.03 17.91 -10.58
C PRO A 79 0.85 17.80 -9.30
N GLY A 80 1.95 18.58 -9.24
CA GLY A 80 2.82 18.62 -8.08
C GLY A 80 3.78 17.43 -7.98
N THR A 81 3.90 16.61 -9.03
CA THR A 81 4.89 15.53 -9.09
C THR A 81 6.20 15.92 -9.76
N GLN A 82 6.22 17.05 -10.48
CA GLN A 82 7.36 17.55 -11.26
C GLN A 82 8.43 18.16 -10.34
N ASP A 83 9.33 17.32 -9.86
CA ASP A 83 10.42 17.72 -8.97
C ASP A 83 11.55 16.68 -8.96
N ARG A 84 12.58 16.90 -8.14
CA ARG A 84 13.77 16.03 -8.09
C ARG A 84 13.62 14.78 -7.21
N ASN A 85 12.47 14.57 -6.57
CA ASN A 85 12.22 13.48 -5.65
C ASN A 85 11.64 12.26 -6.38
N VAL A 86 12.26 11.11 -6.17
CA VAL A 86 11.83 9.84 -6.78
C VAL A 86 10.42 9.48 -6.31
N LYS A 87 9.54 9.10 -7.25
CA LYS A 87 8.20 8.59 -6.98
C LYS A 87 8.15 7.07 -7.15
N ARG A 88 7.71 6.34 -6.13
CA ARG A 88 7.70 4.85 -6.07
C ARG A 88 6.44 4.31 -5.42
N ASN A 89 6.26 3.00 -5.44
CA ASN A 89 5.17 2.28 -4.78
C ASN A 89 3.79 2.78 -5.25
N LEU A 90 3.60 2.80 -6.56
CA LEU A 90 2.35 3.21 -7.19
C LEU A 90 1.24 2.20 -6.87
N ASP A 91 0.11 2.71 -6.40
CA ASP A 91 -1.13 1.96 -6.31
C ASP A 91 -2.27 2.75 -6.95
N LEU A 92 -3.18 2.04 -7.61
CA LEU A 92 -4.25 2.64 -8.43
C LEU A 92 -5.60 1.99 -8.11
N ALA A 93 -6.64 2.80 -7.98
CA ALA A 93 -8.01 2.35 -7.75
C ALA A 93 -9.00 3.28 -8.46
N PHE A 94 -10.17 2.78 -8.82
CA PHE A 94 -11.24 3.56 -9.45
C PHE A 94 -12.53 3.34 -8.68
N ASP A 95 -13.10 4.44 -8.20
CA ASP A 95 -14.36 4.45 -7.47
C ASP A 95 -15.50 4.80 -8.42
N GLU A 96 -16.20 3.78 -8.91
CA GLU A 96 -17.34 3.92 -9.84
C GLU A 96 -18.44 4.87 -9.30
N PRO A 97 -18.91 4.76 -8.04
CA PRO A 97 -20.00 5.60 -7.56
C PRO A 97 -19.67 7.10 -7.59
N THR A 98 -18.41 7.47 -7.33
CA THR A 98 -17.98 8.87 -7.33
C THR A 98 -17.22 9.27 -8.59
N GLY A 99 -17.08 8.38 -9.58
CA GLY A 99 -16.32 8.61 -10.82
C GLY A 99 -14.87 9.03 -10.60
N SER A 100 -14.21 8.50 -9.56
CA SER A 100 -12.90 8.98 -9.10
C SER A 100 -11.78 8.01 -9.38
N LEU A 101 -10.73 8.46 -10.07
CA LEU A 101 -9.46 7.73 -10.14
C LEU A 101 -8.58 8.15 -8.96
N LEU A 102 -8.07 7.16 -8.24
CA LEU A 102 -7.31 7.31 -7.01
C LEU A 102 -5.90 6.78 -7.24
N LEU A 103 -4.91 7.57 -6.87
CA LEU A 103 -3.49 7.25 -6.99
C LEU A 103 -2.82 7.42 -5.63
N LEU A 104 -2.12 6.39 -5.18
CA LEU A 104 -1.25 6.44 -4.01
C LEU A 104 0.19 6.26 -4.48
N TRP A 105 1.11 7.06 -3.94
CA TRP A 105 2.53 6.88 -4.17
C TRP A 105 3.34 7.28 -2.95
N LYS A 106 4.59 6.83 -2.94
CA LYS A 106 5.62 7.24 -2.02
C LYS A 106 6.58 8.19 -2.73
N GLU A 107 6.91 9.29 -2.07
CA GLU A 107 7.87 10.28 -2.55
C GLU A 107 9.10 10.32 -1.64
N GLU A 108 10.28 10.15 -2.22
CA GLU A 108 11.56 10.07 -1.50
C GLU A 108 12.15 11.46 -1.24
N LEU A 109 11.92 12.00 -0.05
CA LEU A 109 12.39 13.29 0.45
C LEU A 109 13.64 13.11 1.33
N THR A 110 14.74 12.61 0.76
CA THR A 110 15.95 12.19 1.51
C THR A 110 16.34 13.19 2.60
N PRO A 111 16.40 12.78 3.90
CA PRO A 111 16.49 11.40 4.41
C PRO A 111 15.16 10.72 4.81
N VAL A 112 14.02 11.37 4.55
CA VAL A 112 12.67 10.88 4.87
C VAL A 112 11.92 10.49 3.61
N ASN A 113 10.71 9.95 3.75
CA ASN A 113 9.79 9.85 2.63
C ASN A 113 8.37 10.12 3.11
N VAL A 114 7.48 10.45 2.18
CA VAL A 114 6.08 10.73 2.46
C VAL A 114 5.18 9.90 1.56
N LEU A 115 4.00 9.58 2.06
CA LEU A 115 2.92 9.06 1.23
C LEU A 115 2.10 10.22 0.70
N GLN A 116 1.74 10.11 -0.56
CA GLN A 116 0.99 11.11 -1.28
C GLN A 116 -0.22 10.43 -1.90
N ILE A 117 -1.35 11.13 -1.89
CA ILE A 117 -2.57 10.70 -2.53
C ILE A 117 -3.00 11.72 -3.57
N GLY A 118 -3.45 11.22 -4.71
CA GLY A 118 -4.02 11.98 -5.80
C GLY A 118 -5.40 11.44 -6.14
N VAL A 119 -6.35 12.34 -6.36
CA VAL A 119 -7.69 11.99 -6.81
C VAL A 119 -8.06 12.83 -8.01
N LEU A 120 -8.36 12.16 -9.12
CA LEU A 120 -8.90 12.74 -10.32
C LEU A 120 -10.41 12.54 -10.32
N ARG A 121 -11.15 13.65 -10.20
CA ARG A 121 -12.62 13.70 -10.25
C ARG A 121 -13.03 14.87 -11.13
N ASP A 122 -14.02 14.66 -11.99
CA ASP A 122 -14.51 15.69 -12.93
C ASP A 122 -13.42 16.34 -13.78
N GLY A 123 -12.37 15.57 -14.13
CA GLY A 123 -11.24 16.03 -14.94
C GLY A 123 -10.21 16.89 -14.18
N ALA A 124 -10.38 17.09 -12.87
CA ALA A 124 -9.44 17.84 -12.04
C ALA A 124 -8.74 16.92 -11.02
N TRP A 125 -7.42 17.06 -10.94
CA TRP A 125 -6.63 16.42 -9.88
C TRP A 125 -6.66 17.26 -8.61
N LYS A 126 -6.80 16.58 -7.48
CA LYS A 126 -6.43 17.07 -6.15
C LYS A 126 -5.36 16.15 -5.59
N THR A 127 -4.27 16.71 -5.08
CA THR A 127 -3.19 15.94 -4.45
C THR A 127 -2.95 16.44 -3.04
N SER A 128 -2.51 15.54 -2.16
CA SER A 128 -2.15 15.88 -0.79
C SER A 128 -1.17 14.88 -0.22
N VAL A 129 -0.38 15.36 0.73
CA VAL A 129 0.47 14.51 1.54
C VAL A 129 -0.39 13.85 2.60
N LEU A 130 -0.32 12.52 2.66
CA LEU A 130 -0.81 11.79 3.82
C LEU A 130 0.25 11.95 4.90
N LEU A 131 0.00 12.83 5.87
CA LEU A 131 0.95 13.17 6.94
C LEU A 131 0.64 12.35 8.19
N PRO A 132 1.32 11.21 8.40
CA PRO A 132 1.06 10.39 9.55
C PRO A 132 1.73 10.85 10.84
N ASN A 133 2.82 11.64 10.82
CA ASN A 133 3.49 12.10 12.04
C ASN A 133 4.40 13.34 11.87
N LEU A 134 4.59 14.05 12.98
CA LEU A 134 5.60 15.09 13.18
C LEU A 134 7.00 14.44 13.29
N GLY A 135 7.96 14.85 12.45
CA GLY A 135 9.36 14.43 12.56
C GLY A 135 9.91 13.68 11.32
N MET A 136 10.98 12.90 11.52
CA MET A 136 11.57 12.08 10.45
C MET A 136 10.86 10.72 10.37
N SER A 137 9.97 10.57 9.39
CA SER A 137 9.21 9.34 9.14
C SER A 137 9.65 8.64 7.85
N ARG A 138 9.52 7.31 7.81
CA ARG A 138 9.66 6.49 6.61
C ARG A 138 8.49 5.53 6.50
N ALA A 139 7.72 5.68 5.44
CA ALA A 139 6.68 4.77 5.01
C ALA A 139 7.25 3.69 4.07
N TYR A 140 6.77 2.47 4.26
CA TYR A 140 7.15 1.30 3.47
C TYR A 140 5.90 0.52 3.08
N ASN A 141 5.94 0.00 1.84
CA ASN A 141 4.94 -0.88 1.26
C ASN A 141 3.50 -0.40 1.47
N PRO A 142 3.19 0.85 1.06
CA PRO A 142 1.82 1.32 1.09
C PRO A 142 0.94 0.48 0.15
N GLN A 143 -0.29 0.22 0.56
CA GLN A 143 -1.35 -0.38 -0.25
C GLN A 143 -2.66 0.35 0.02
N MET A 144 -3.52 0.40 -1.00
CA MET A 144 -4.87 0.89 -0.82
C MET A 144 -5.93 -0.09 -1.33
N ARG A 145 -7.14 0.05 -0.78
CA ARG A 145 -8.29 -0.78 -1.11
C ARG A 145 -9.56 0.04 -1.01
N LEU A 146 -10.40 -0.04 -2.03
CA LEU A 146 -11.76 0.50 -2.00
C LEU A 146 -12.72 -0.48 -1.33
N SER A 147 -13.65 0.06 -0.55
CA SER A 147 -14.83 -0.64 -0.11
C SER A 147 -16.08 0.23 -0.19
N HIS A 148 -17.22 -0.43 -0.41
CA HIS A 148 -18.52 0.21 -0.54
C HIS A 148 -19.48 -0.34 0.50
N THR A 149 -20.29 0.53 1.08
CA THR A 149 -21.34 0.14 2.02
C THR A 149 -22.53 1.09 1.86
N THR A 150 -23.71 0.68 2.31
CA THR A 150 -24.86 1.57 2.38
C THR A 150 -24.99 2.06 3.81
N VAL A 151 -25.17 3.37 3.96
CA VAL A 151 -25.40 4.00 5.26
C VAL A 151 -26.79 4.58 5.34
N HIS A 152 -27.31 4.65 6.57
CA HIS A 152 -28.64 5.10 6.91
C HIS A 152 -28.57 6.18 7.98
N TRP A 153 -29.45 7.18 7.90
CA TRP A 153 -29.59 8.19 8.94
C TRP A 153 -31.01 8.74 8.96
N THR A 154 -31.35 9.43 10.04
CA THR A 154 -32.64 10.11 10.20
C THR A 154 -32.47 11.57 9.85
N GLY A 155 -33.18 12.05 8.84
CA GLY A 155 -33.21 13.45 8.43
C GLY A 155 -33.90 14.35 9.45
N ASP A 156 -33.81 15.66 9.23
CA ASP A 156 -34.27 16.67 10.20
C ASP A 156 -35.78 16.59 10.48
N ASN A 157 -36.59 16.11 9.52
CA ASN A 157 -38.04 15.92 9.71
C ASN A 157 -38.40 14.52 10.20
N GLY A 158 -37.42 13.71 10.58
CA GLY A 158 -37.62 12.32 11.00
C GLY A 158 -37.71 11.32 9.84
N GLU A 159 -37.44 11.73 8.60
CA GLU A 159 -37.42 10.81 7.47
C GLU A 159 -36.22 9.85 7.53
N ALA A 160 -36.41 8.60 7.10
CA ALA A 160 -35.32 7.64 6.95
C ALA A 160 -34.61 7.89 5.62
N LEU A 161 -33.32 8.18 5.69
CA LEU A 161 -32.45 8.48 4.55
C LEU A 161 -31.39 7.39 4.40
N SER A 162 -30.89 7.22 3.18
CA SER A 162 -29.80 6.29 2.87
C SER A 162 -28.95 6.79 1.72
N ALA A 163 -27.66 6.46 1.74
CA ALA A 163 -26.73 6.70 0.65
C ALA A 163 -25.66 5.61 0.59
N ASP A 164 -25.08 5.46 -0.58
CA ASP A 164 -23.86 4.67 -0.75
C ASP A 164 -22.67 5.46 -0.21
N ARG A 165 -21.77 4.73 0.44
CA ARG A 165 -20.53 5.23 1.01
C ARG A 165 -19.36 4.52 0.36
N SER A 166 -18.39 5.31 -0.08
CA SER A 166 -17.15 4.85 -0.71
C SER A 166 -15.99 5.16 0.21
N ILE A 167 -15.30 4.14 0.70
CA ILE A 167 -14.16 4.29 1.60
C ILE A 167 -12.91 3.79 0.90
N LEU A 168 -11.92 4.68 0.74
CA LEU A 168 -10.56 4.29 0.40
C LEU A 168 -9.79 4.05 1.69
N SER A 169 -9.37 2.81 1.87
CA SER A 169 -8.56 2.39 2.99
C SER A 169 -7.12 2.25 2.57
N ILE A 170 -6.20 2.84 3.34
CA ILE A 170 -4.77 2.83 3.07
C ILE A 170 -4.05 2.20 4.26
N VAL A 171 -3.12 1.29 3.99
CA VAL A 171 -2.24 0.68 4.99
C VAL A 171 -0.78 0.85 4.57
N TRP A 172 0.12 1.06 5.52
CA TRP A 172 1.56 1.05 5.29
C TRP A 172 2.31 0.71 6.57
N TRP A 173 3.56 0.28 6.43
CA TRP A 173 4.46 0.21 7.56
C TRP A 173 5.16 1.55 7.75
N GLU A 174 5.20 2.07 8.97
CA GLU A 174 5.91 3.29 9.29
C GLU A 174 7.05 3.03 10.29
N GLU A 175 8.22 3.58 9.97
CA GLU A 175 9.30 3.79 10.93
C GLU A 175 9.40 5.29 11.24
N SER A 176 8.99 5.67 12.46
CA SER A 176 9.13 7.03 12.97
C SER A 176 9.61 6.98 14.43
N GLN A 177 8.89 7.58 15.38
CA GLN A 177 9.14 7.34 16.80
C GLN A 177 8.94 5.87 17.17
N TYR A 178 7.98 5.21 16.51
CA TYR A 178 7.69 3.78 16.62
C TYR A 178 7.66 3.14 15.23
N ALA A 179 7.82 1.82 15.22
CA ALA A 179 7.86 0.95 14.07
C ALA A 179 6.57 0.13 14.02
N GLN A 180 5.61 0.56 13.21
CA GLN A 180 4.27 -0.02 13.27
C GLN A 180 3.49 0.16 11.98
N ALA A 181 2.53 -0.73 11.78
CA ALA A 181 1.55 -0.57 10.71
C ALA A 181 0.56 0.55 11.04
N ARG A 182 0.30 1.38 10.05
CA ARG A 182 -0.62 2.51 10.12
C ARG A 182 -1.78 2.29 9.17
N TYR A 183 -2.90 2.94 9.47
CA TYR A 183 -4.13 2.86 8.71
C TYR A 183 -4.76 4.23 8.55
N ALA A 184 -5.26 4.53 7.36
CA ALA A 184 -6.00 5.76 7.08
C ALA A 184 -7.25 5.45 6.23
N PRO A 185 -8.46 5.79 6.70
CA PRO A 185 -9.66 5.79 5.87
C PRO A 185 -9.92 7.17 5.25
N ILE A 186 -10.37 7.15 4.00
CA ILE A 186 -10.72 8.33 3.21
C ILE A 186 -12.13 8.12 2.65
N PHE A 187 -13.07 9.00 3.02
CA PHE A 187 -14.49 8.90 2.66
C PHE A 187 -14.77 9.71 1.40
N LEU A 188 -14.87 9.03 0.26
CA LEU A 188 -14.92 9.65 -1.07
C LEU A 188 -16.31 10.23 -1.41
N ASP A 189 -17.35 9.78 -0.71
CA ASP A 189 -18.75 10.19 -0.86
C ASP A 189 -19.06 11.56 -0.27
N GLU A 190 -18.15 12.16 0.50
CA GLU A 190 -18.37 13.48 1.10
C GLU A 190 -18.01 14.62 0.12
N GLU A 191 -18.94 15.56 -0.09
CA GLU A 191 -18.78 16.69 -1.05
C GLU A 191 -17.52 17.53 -0.78
N ASN A 192 -17.15 17.67 0.49
CA ASN A 192 -15.99 18.42 0.96
C ASN A 192 -14.87 17.50 1.47
N PHE A 193 -14.65 16.35 0.83
CA PHE A 193 -13.54 15.49 1.24
C PHE A 193 -12.21 16.26 1.20
N ASP A 194 -11.62 16.46 2.38
CA ASP A 194 -10.42 17.25 2.62
C ASP A 194 -9.22 16.35 2.89
N PHE A 195 -8.35 16.21 1.89
CA PHE A 195 -7.13 15.41 1.98
C PHE A 195 -6.08 15.99 2.94
N THR A 196 -6.29 17.20 3.47
CA THR A 196 -5.34 17.84 4.41
C THR A 196 -5.57 17.40 5.86
N ASN A 197 -6.71 16.78 6.16
CA ASN A 197 -7.08 16.35 7.50
C ASN A 197 -7.49 14.86 7.54
N VAL A 198 -6.68 14.01 6.90
CA VAL A 198 -6.90 12.55 6.94
C VAL A 198 -6.48 12.02 8.30
N ALA A 199 -7.42 11.38 9.01
CA ALA A 199 -7.12 10.70 10.26
C ALA A 199 -6.25 9.46 10.03
N VAL A 200 -5.09 9.41 10.69
CA VAL A 200 -4.19 8.26 10.69
C VAL A 200 -4.27 7.54 12.02
N TYR A 201 -4.36 6.23 11.97
CA TYR A 201 -4.49 5.34 13.11
C TYR A 201 -3.34 4.34 13.20
N ASP A 202 -3.03 3.94 14.43
CA ASP A 202 -2.02 2.94 14.75
C ASP A 202 -2.71 1.60 14.84
N LEU A 203 -2.46 0.69 13.89
CA LEU A 203 -3.14 -0.60 13.86
C LEU A 203 -2.88 -1.44 15.14
N PRO A 204 -1.66 -1.47 15.72
CA PRO A 204 -1.44 -2.12 17.00
C PRO A 204 -2.34 -1.55 18.11
N VAL A 205 -2.50 -0.22 18.20
CA VAL A 205 -3.36 0.43 19.20
C VAL A 205 -4.84 0.10 18.96
N LEU A 206 -5.30 0.16 17.70
CA LEU A 206 -6.68 -0.18 17.34
C LEU A 206 -7.05 -1.64 17.63
N SER A 207 -6.08 -2.55 17.59
CA SER A 207 -6.26 -3.98 17.93
C SER A 207 -6.06 -4.30 19.42
N GLY A 208 -6.12 -3.28 20.28
CA GLY A 208 -5.95 -3.42 21.74
C GLY A 208 -4.51 -3.72 22.19
N GLY A 209 -3.53 -3.58 21.30
CA GLY A 209 -2.11 -3.57 21.62
C GLY A 209 -1.58 -2.14 21.86
N GLY A 210 -0.31 -1.92 21.52
CA GLY A 210 0.37 -0.62 21.63
C GLY A 210 1.54 -0.61 22.61
N GLY A 211 2.35 0.44 22.55
CA GLY A 211 3.58 0.60 23.32
C GLY A 211 4.84 0.61 22.43
N PRO A 212 6.03 0.78 23.01
CA PRO A 212 7.27 0.88 22.25
C PRO A 212 7.54 -0.41 21.47
N THR A 213 7.95 -0.25 20.22
CA THR A 213 8.25 -1.34 19.29
C THR A 213 9.75 -1.54 19.20
N THR A 214 10.24 -2.76 19.38
CA THR A 214 11.65 -3.12 19.15
C THR A 214 11.76 -4.00 17.92
N TYR A 215 12.75 -3.75 17.07
CA TYR A 215 12.97 -4.56 15.86
C TYR A 215 13.60 -5.93 16.15
N GLU A 216 14.39 -6.05 17.23
CA GLU A 216 15.15 -7.26 17.62
C GLU A 216 15.74 -8.02 16.41
N ASP A 217 15.95 -9.33 16.53
CA ASP A 217 16.43 -10.20 15.44
C ASP A 217 15.28 -10.58 14.46
N VAL A 218 14.25 -9.75 14.32
CA VAL A 218 13.13 -10.00 13.41
C VAL A 218 13.52 -9.61 11.99
N ALA A 219 13.42 -10.54 11.05
CA ALA A 219 13.65 -10.27 9.64
C ALA A 219 12.69 -9.20 9.10
N SER A 220 13.21 -8.22 8.35
CA SER A 220 12.44 -7.10 7.81
C SER A 220 11.22 -7.52 6.98
N GLY A 221 11.34 -8.63 6.23
CA GLY A 221 10.23 -9.22 5.50
C GLY A 221 9.03 -9.58 6.37
N ALA A 222 9.21 -9.86 7.67
CA ALA A 222 8.11 -10.30 8.54
C ALA A 222 7.18 -9.16 8.99
N TYR A 223 7.61 -7.90 8.85
CA TYR A 223 6.86 -6.75 9.37
C TYR A 223 6.66 -5.59 8.39
N LEU A 224 7.54 -5.41 7.41
CA LEU A 224 7.47 -4.25 6.51
C LEU A 224 6.27 -4.26 5.55
N PHE A 225 5.53 -5.36 5.43
CA PHE A 225 4.52 -5.59 4.38
C PHE A 225 3.12 -5.82 4.95
N PRO A 226 2.47 -4.79 5.54
CA PRO A 226 1.06 -4.90 5.84
C PRO A 226 0.25 -5.00 4.53
N ALA A 227 -0.93 -5.61 4.62
CA ALA A 227 -1.77 -5.87 3.47
C ALA A 227 -3.26 -5.62 3.76
N LEU A 228 -3.98 -5.18 2.72
CA LEU A 228 -5.44 -5.01 2.76
C LEU A 228 -6.14 -6.06 1.90
N HIS A 229 -7.27 -6.56 2.41
CA HIS A 229 -8.15 -7.50 1.71
C HIS A 229 -9.61 -7.08 1.86
N SER A 230 -10.45 -7.37 0.86
CA SER A 230 -11.90 -7.21 1.00
C SER A 230 -12.47 -8.35 1.85
N ASP A 231 -13.41 -8.04 2.74
CA ASP A 231 -14.12 -9.02 3.58
C ASP A 231 -15.58 -9.17 3.14
N GLY A 232 -15.77 -9.82 2.00
CA GLY A 232 -17.09 -10.02 1.40
C GLY A 232 -17.76 -8.73 0.92
N PRO A 233 -19.07 -8.77 0.61
CA PRO A 233 -19.80 -7.66 -0.01
C PRO A 233 -20.21 -6.55 0.97
N GLY A 234 -20.02 -6.72 2.29
CA GLY A 234 -20.53 -5.80 3.31
C GLY A 234 -19.71 -4.51 3.52
N GLY A 235 -18.73 -4.23 2.66
CA GLY A 235 -17.85 -3.07 2.78
C GLY A 235 -16.76 -3.18 3.86
N ALA A 236 -16.69 -4.32 4.54
CA ALA A 236 -15.63 -4.61 5.49
C ALA A 236 -14.31 -4.90 4.77
N ILE A 237 -13.20 -4.55 5.43
CA ILE A 237 -11.85 -4.85 4.99
C ILE A 237 -11.10 -5.62 6.07
N LEU A 238 -10.13 -6.43 5.66
CA LEU A 238 -9.16 -7.04 6.54
C LEU A 238 -7.83 -6.31 6.38
N ALA A 239 -7.19 -5.97 7.49
CA ALA A 239 -5.80 -5.55 7.50
C ALA A 239 -4.95 -6.65 8.17
N SER A 240 -3.99 -7.20 7.42
CA SER A 240 -2.95 -8.09 7.97
C SER A 240 -1.68 -7.30 8.19
N PHE A 241 -1.09 -7.37 9.38
CA PHE A 241 0.11 -6.62 9.72
C PHE A 241 0.89 -7.28 10.85
N ALA A 242 2.14 -6.88 11.04
CA ALA A 242 2.93 -7.28 12.20
C ALA A 242 2.68 -6.33 13.38
N ASP A 243 2.34 -6.89 14.54
CA ASP A 243 2.44 -6.21 15.82
C ASP A 243 3.75 -6.66 16.49
N LEU A 244 4.78 -5.80 16.42
CA LEU A 244 6.10 -6.07 16.99
C LEU A 244 6.07 -6.15 18.52
N ASN A 245 5.10 -5.51 19.18
CA ASN A 245 4.98 -5.56 20.62
C ASN A 245 4.45 -6.92 21.07
N LYS A 246 3.40 -7.42 20.40
CA LYS A 246 2.88 -8.79 20.62
C LYS A 246 3.78 -9.88 20.03
N ARG A 247 4.70 -9.54 19.11
CA ARG A 247 5.46 -10.46 18.25
C ARG A 247 4.57 -11.41 17.46
N ARG A 248 3.50 -10.86 16.90
CA ARG A 248 2.52 -11.63 16.12
C ARG A 248 2.21 -10.93 14.81
N ASN A 249 1.87 -11.72 13.79
CA ASN A 249 1.09 -11.21 12.68
C ASN A 249 -0.38 -11.23 13.12
N VAL A 250 -1.05 -10.10 12.96
CA VAL A 250 -2.43 -9.87 13.37
C VAL A 250 -3.25 -9.58 12.11
N VAL A 251 -4.45 -10.15 12.05
CA VAL A 251 -5.48 -9.84 11.06
C VAL A 251 -6.64 -9.21 11.79
N VAL A 252 -6.93 -7.96 11.46
CA VAL A 252 -8.09 -7.25 11.98
C VAL A 252 -9.12 -7.02 10.89
N ARG A 253 -10.38 -7.13 11.27
CA ARG A 253 -11.52 -6.70 10.47
C ARG A 253 -11.85 -5.27 10.83
N ILE A 254 -11.92 -4.39 9.82
CA ILE A 254 -12.22 -2.97 9.97
C ILE A 254 -13.54 -2.69 9.28
N THR A 255 -14.46 -2.05 10.02
CA THR A 255 -15.76 -1.57 9.53
C THR A 255 -16.03 -0.17 10.04
N PHE A 256 -17.10 0.44 9.56
CA PHE A 256 -17.58 1.76 10.01
C PHE A 256 -19.07 1.68 10.35
N PRO A 257 -19.61 2.58 11.19
CA PRO A 257 -21.04 2.65 11.45
C PRO A 257 -21.84 2.80 10.15
N THR A 258 -22.83 1.93 9.96
CA THR A 258 -23.78 2.00 8.83
C THR A 258 -25.08 2.67 9.20
N ASP A 259 -25.51 2.59 10.46
CA ASP A 259 -26.55 3.45 11.02
C ASP A 259 -25.86 4.65 11.68
N LEU A 260 -26.15 5.85 11.20
CA LEU A 260 -25.53 7.09 11.64
C LEU A 260 -26.43 7.88 12.62
N GLY A 261 -27.66 7.42 12.87
CA GLY A 261 -28.64 8.14 13.68
C GLY A 261 -29.05 9.49 13.06
N THR A 262 -29.24 10.51 13.90
CA THR A 262 -29.58 11.87 13.45
C THR A 262 -28.31 12.72 13.34
N PRO A 263 -28.11 13.49 12.25
CA PRO A 263 -27.00 14.42 12.14
C PRO A 263 -26.92 15.42 13.29
N GLY A 264 -25.71 15.67 13.79
CA GLY A 264 -25.44 16.73 14.76
C GLY A 264 -24.49 16.36 15.89
N GLU A 265 -23.95 17.38 16.57
CA GLU A 265 -22.97 17.25 17.67
C GLU A 265 -23.53 16.59 18.94
N GLY A 266 -24.86 16.45 19.04
CA GLY A 266 -25.51 15.73 20.14
C GLY A 266 -25.63 14.22 19.91
N ASN A 267 -25.40 13.73 18.69
CA ASN A 267 -25.51 12.31 18.36
C ASN A 267 -24.13 11.66 18.28
N ILE A 268 -23.83 10.81 19.28
CA ILE A 268 -22.52 10.15 19.37
C ILE A 268 -22.23 9.25 18.16
N THR A 269 -23.25 8.64 17.56
CA THR A 269 -23.08 7.78 16.39
C THR A 269 -22.68 8.61 15.17
N TRP A 270 -23.34 9.76 14.96
CA TRP A 270 -22.98 10.70 13.90
C TRP A 270 -21.56 11.24 14.05
N MET A 271 -21.16 11.60 15.28
CA MET A 271 -19.82 12.09 15.57
C MET A 271 -18.73 11.03 15.34
N ARG A 272 -19.08 9.74 15.50
CA ARG A 272 -18.15 8.62 15.35
C ARG A 272 -18.21 7.94 13.98
N ARG A 273 -18.96 8.49 13.02
CA ARG A 273 -19.15 7.89 11.68
C ARG A 273 -17.86 7.63 10.90
N HIS A 274 -16.81 8.40 11.19
CA HIS A 274 -15.49 8.27 10.56
C HIS A 274 -14.48 7.48 11.39
N ILE A 275 -14.85 7.04 12.60
CA ILE A 275 -13.96 6.29 13.48
C ILE A 275 -14.09 4.80 13.15
N PRO A 276 -12.98 4.10 12.82
CA PRO A 276 -13.03 2.69 12.49
C PRO A 276 -13.45 1.85 13.70
N ILE A 277 -14.32 0.87 13.45
CA ILE A 277 -14.63 -0.22 14.36
C ILE A 277 -13.71 -1.38 13.98
N VAL A 278 -12.83 -1.78 14.90
CA VAL A 278 -11.79 -2.78 14.66
C VAL A 278 -11.98 -3.98 15.57
N GLY A 279 -11.91 -5.19 15.00
CA GLY A 279 -11.90 -6.44 15.73
C GLY A 279 -10.82 -7.38 15.22
N GLU A 280 -10.05 -7.99 16.11
CA GLU A 280 -9.09 -9.04 15.75
C GLU A 280 -9.85 -10.31 15.33
N VAL A 281 -9.52 -10.83 14.13
CA VAL A 281 -10.17 -12.02 13.54
C VAL A 281 -9.20 -13.16 13.25
N GLY A 282 -7.90 -12.89 13.28
CA GLY A 282 -6.87 -13.89 13.14
C GLY A 282 -5.54 -13.44 13.71
N ASP A 283 -4.75 -14.38 14.19
CA ASP A 283 -3.42 -14.14 14.71
C ASP A 283 -2.48 -15.32 14.42
N ALA A 284 -1.20 -15.02 14.23
CA ALA A 284 -0.15 -16.00 14.05
C ALA A 284 1.14 -15.49 14.69
N PRO A 285 2.07 -16.37 15.12
CA PRO A 285 3.44 -15.95 15.39
C PRO A 285 4.01 -15.20 14.16
N LEU A 286 4.95 -14.27 14.35
CA LEU A 286 5.66 -13.69 13.19
C LEU A 286 6.34 -14.80 12.38
N ALA A 287 6.26 -14.73 11.05
CA ALA A 287 6.86 -15.74 10.19
C ALA A 287 8.39 -15.72 10.32
N PRO A 288 9.03 -16.80 10.82
CA PRO A 288 10.48 -16.83 11.03
C PRO A 288 11.27 -16.90 9.71
N THR A 289 10.59 -17.25 8.61
CA THR A 289 11.17 -17.51 7.29
C THR A 289 10.95 -16.39 6.29
N ALA A 290 10.44 -15.24 6.73
CA ALA A 290 10.32 -14.08 5.86
C ALA A 290 11.73 -13.65 5.37
N PRO A 291 11.85 -13.17 4.12
CA PRO A 291 13.15 -12.80 3.57
C PRO A 291 13.85 -11.75 4.45
N VAL A 292 15.15 -11.94 4.67
CA VAL A 292 15.98 -11.03 5.48
C VAL A 292 16.15 -9.67 4.78
N ARG A 293 16.14 -9.67 3.44
CA ARG A 293 16.17 -8.46 2.61
C ARG A 293 14.75 -8.00 2.31
N ILE A 294 14.61 -6.71 1.99
CA ILE A 294 13.38 -6.08 1.51
C ILE A 294 13.06 -6.61 0.10
N ALA A 295 12.58 -7.85 0.02
CA ALA A 295 11.97 -8.39 -1.18
C ALA A 295 10.47 -8.13 -1.08
N SER A 296 9.84 -7.67 -2.18
CA SER A 296 8.40 -7.44 -2.21
C SER A 296 7.66 -8.71 -1.80
N MET A 297 6.95 -8.64 -0.67
CA MET A 297 6.16 -9.73 -0.13
C MET A 297 4.68 -9.41 -0.29
N GLY A 298 3.92 -10.39 -0.73
CA GLY A 298 2.47 -10.34 -0.73
C GLY A 298 1.88 -11.24 0.35
N THR A 299 0.67 -10.91 0.76
CA THR A 299 -0.14 -11.68 1.71
C THR A 299 -1.40 -12.16 1.00
N ALA A 300 -1.86 -13.35 1.36
CA ALA A 300 -3.18 -13.85 1.02
C ALA A 300 -3.85 -14.37 2.29
N LEU A 301 -5.15 -14.09 2.43
CA LEU A 301 -5.97 -14.56 3.55
C LEU A 301 -7.03 -15.54 3.03
N GLY A 302 -7.12 -16.70 3.67
CA GLY A 302 -8.23 -17.66 3.47
C GLY A 302 -9.47 -17.32 4.29
N ALA A 303 -10.52 -18.14 4.19
CA ALA A 303 -11.76 -17.96 4.93
C ALA A 303 -11.55 -18.07 6.46
N GLY A 304 -10.55 -18.83 6.89
CA GLY A 304 -10.12 -18.87 8.29
C GLY A 304 -9.24 -17.70 8.75
N TYR A 305 -9.08 -16.63 7.95
CA TYR A 305 -8.19 -15.48 8.20
C TYR A 305 -6.73 -15.85 8.45
N ARG A 306 -6.30 -17.01 7.94
CA ARG A 306 -4.93 -17.51 8.11
C ARG A 306 -4.02 -16.94 7.02
N PRO A 307 -2.89 -16.31 7.39
CA PRO A 307 -1.99 -15.72 6.42
C PRO A 307 -1.22 -16.78 5.63
N THR A 308 -1.13 -16.55 4.33
CA THR A 308 -0.14 -17.13 3.43
C THR A 308 0.71 -15.99 2.90
N PHE A 309 2.02 -16.05 3.16
CA PHE A 309 2.98 -15.09 2.61
C PHE A 309 3.63 -15.68 1.36
N TYR A 310 3.86 -14.84 0.37
CA TYR A 310 4.53 -15.21 -0.86
C TYR A 310 5.44 -14.09 -1.35
N TRP A 311 6.53 -14.45 -2.01
CA TRP A 311 7.48 -13.51 -2.58
C TRP A 311 8.21 -14.14 -3.74
N ARG A 312 8.70 -13.29 -4.66
CA ARG A 312 9.54 -13.75 -5.75
C ARG A 312 10.99 -13.79 -5.30
N ASP A 313 11.68 -14.87 -5.64
CA ASP A 313 13.12 -15.02 -5.49
C ASP A 313 13.71 -15.53 -6.80
N ALA A 314 14.35 -14.64 -7.55
CA ALA A 314 14.85 -14.88 -8.90
C ALA A 314 13.80 -15.54 -9.83
N ASP A 315 14.03 -16.80 -10.17
CA ASP A 315 13.24 -17.66 -11.03
C ASP A 315 12.25 -18.54 -10.25
N ARG A 316 11.91 -18.17 -9.01
CA ARG A 316 10.98 -18.91 -8.15
C ARG A 316 9.94 -18.01 -7.51
N LEU A 317 8.75 -18.55 -7.33
CA LEU A 317 7.76 -18.04 -6.38
C LEU A 317 7.87 -18.86 -5.10
N LEU A 318 8.27 -18.21 -4.01
CA LEU A 318 8.34 -18.81 -2.68
C LEU A 318 7.07 -18.49 -1.90
N TYR A 319 6.65 -19.40 -1.04
CA TYR A 319 5.53 -19.16 -0.13
C TYR A 319 5.63 -19.95 1.17
N THR A 320 5.04 -19.41 2.23
CA THR A 320 4.79 -20.10 3.50
C THR A 320 3.39 -19.78 4.00
N ARG A 321 2.82 -20.69 4.77
CA ARG A 321 1.43 -20.61 5.23
C ARG A 321 1.34 -21.01 6.69
N PHE A 322 0.55 -20.24 7.44
CA PHE A 322 0.13 -20.62 8.78
C PHE A 322 -1.07 -21.58 8.73
N ASP A 323 -0.96 -22.72 9.41
CA ASP A 323 -2.01 -23.75 9.45
C ASP A 323 -2.96 -23.64 10.66
N GLY A 324 -2.82 -22.56 11.45
CA GLY A 324 -3.54 -22.35 12.71
C GLY A 324 -2.77 -22.82 13.96
N ARG A 325 -1.62 -23.49 13.78
CA ARG A 325 -0.73 -23.91 14.88
C ARG A 325 0.69 -23.47 14.63
N GLU A 326 1.21 -23.72 13.42
CA GLU A 326 2.58 -23.40 13.05
C GLU A 326 2.71 -22.91 11.61
N TRP A 327 3.89 -22.33 11.32
CA TRP A 327 4.26 -21.98 9.95
C TRP A 327 4.79 -23.21 9.22
N ASN A 328 4.21 -23.49 8.07
CA ASN A 328 4.76 -24.51 7.17
C ASN A 328 6.17 -24.12 6.69
N SER A 329 6.97 -25.13 6.37
CA SER A 329 8.23 -24.91 5.66
C SER A 329 8.00 -24.13 4.36
N VAL A 330 8.98 -23.29 3.99
CA VAL A 330 8.93 -22.53 2.74
C VAL A 330 8.90 -23.50 1.57
N LYS A 331 7.92 -23.30 0.69
CA LYS A 331 7.75 -24.04 -0.56
C LYS A 331 8.09 -23.14 -1.73
N ALA A 332 8.47 -23.76 -2.85
CA ALA A 332 8.88 -23.06 -4.06
C ALA A 332 8.14 -23.60 -5.29
N ILE A 333 7.71 -22.69 -6.15
CA ILE A 333 7.26 -22.99 -7.52
C ILE A 333 8.32 -22.44 -8.46
N GLN A 334 8.91 -23.32 -9.27
CA GLN A 334 9.90 -22.94 -10.28
C GLN A 334 9.19 -22.20 -11.44
N LEU A 335 9.68 -21.01 -11.77
CA LEU A 335 9.22 -20.21 -12.90
C LEU A 335 10.01 -20.59 -14.16
N GLY A 336 9.36 -20.44 -15.30
CA GLY A 336 9.93 -20.71 -16.62
C GLY A 336 8.86 -20.56 -17.70
N ASP A 337 9.18 -20.99 -18.92
CA ASP A 337 8.34 -20.76 -20.11
C ASP A 337 6.90 -21.30 -19.98
N THR A 338 6.71 -22.38 -19.23
CA THR A 338 5.38 -23.01 -19.02
C THR A 338 4.69 -22.58 -17.72
N MET A 339 5.43 -21.92 -16.81
CA MET A 339 4.97 -21.49 -15.49
C MET A 339 5.38 -20.04 -15.27
N SER A 340 4.53 -19.12 -15.73
CA SER A 340 4.72 -17.69 -15.48
C SER A 340 4.51 -17.36 -14.00
N TYR A 341 4.99 -16.18 -13.59
CA TYR A 341 4.78 -15.68 -12.23
C TYR A 341 3.29 -15.56 -11.88
N GLU A 342 2.48 -15.04 -12.79
CA GLU A 342 1.04 -14.83 -12.63
C GLU A 342 0.31 -16.16 -12.46
N ARG A 343 0.71 -17.18 -13.23
CA ARG A 343 0.18 -18.53 -13.12
C ARG A 343 0.54 -19.15 -11.77
N ALA A 344 1.80 -19.06 -11.36
CA ALA A 344 2.25 -19.57 -10.06
C ALA A 344 1.55 -18.84 -8.90
N LEU A 345 1.41 -17.52 -9.00
CA LEU A 345 0.72 -16.69 -8.01
C LEU A 345 -0.75 -17.09 -7.90
N SER A 346 -1.45 -17.28 -9.03
CA SER A 346 -2.84 -17.76 -9.03
C SER A 346 -3.00 -19.10 -8.32
N LEU A 347 -2.05 -20.03 -8.46
CA LEU A 347 -2.07 -21.30 -7.72
C LEU A 347 -1.90 -21.10 -6.21
N VAL A 348 -1.00 -20.22 -5.79
CA VAL A 348 -0.79 -19.90 -4.36
C VAL A 348 -2.04 -19.22 -3.78
N LEU A 349 -2.62 -18.25 -4.50
CA LEU A 349 -3.84 -17.55 -4.09
C LEU A 349 -5.04 -18.50 -4.00
N GLY A 350 -5.23 -19.38 -5.00
CA GLY A 350 -6.30 -20.38 -5.01
C GLY A 350 -6.15 -21.41 -3.89
N MET A 351 -4.92 -21.81 -3.57
CA MET A 351 -4.63 -22.65 -2.41
C MET A 351 -4.95 -21.90 -1.11
N ALA A 352 -4.58 -20.62 -1.00
CA ALA A 352 -4.81 -19.81 0.20
C ALA A 352 -6.31 -19.63 0.49
N SER A 353 -7.12 -19.37 -0.55
CA SER A 353 -8.57 -19.17 -0.44
C SER A 353 -9.35 -20.42 -0.03
N ALA A 354 -8.83 -21.63 -0.31
CA ALA A 354 -9.51 -22.88 -0.01
C ALA A 354 -9.47 -23.29 1.49
N ASN A 355 -9.03 -22.41 2.39
CA ASN A 355 -8.72 -22.72 3.79
C ASN A 355 -9.59 -22.06 4.83
#